data_AF-A0AB33EDC5-F1
#
_entry.id   AF-A0AB33EDC5-F1
#
_cell.length_a   1.000
_cell.length_b   1.000
_cell.length_c   1.000
_cell.angle_alpha   90.00
_cell.angle_beta   90.00
_cell.angle_gamma   90.00
#
_symmetry.space_group_name_H-M   'P 1'
#
loop_
_entity.id
_entity.type
_entity.pdbx_description
1 polymer ?
#
loop_
_entity_poly.entity_id
_entity_poly.type
_entity_poly.pdbx_seq_one_letter_code
_entity_poly.pdbx_strand_id
1 'polypeptide(L)'
;METKPLLAILGGTGDLGSGLALRWITAGYRVIIGSREHQKATTTCSELCSILAERDVDASLLSDMDNASAAAAADIVVLTVPFSHQQSTLAEVKEQLAGKILIDVTVPLMPPKVGTVQLPSAGSAAQTAQNFLGDSVRVVSAFQNVAADHLKSGNDIDCDVLICGNDPEARAAVVKLVEACGTRGFQAGPIQNAAAAEALTSVLITINRQFKCHSGIRLTGV
;
A
#
# COMPACT_ATOMS: atom_id res chain seq x y z
N MET A 1 -9.10 0.00 -25.44
CA MET A 1 -9.08 -0.22 -23.98
C MET A 1 -7.84 0.46 -23.46
N GLU A 2 -7.97 1.32 -22.47
CA GLU A 2 -6.82 1.97 -21.84
C GLU A 2 -5.99 0.90 -21.11
N THR A 3 -4.70 0.82 -21.39
CA THR A 3 -3.81 -0.16 -20.75
C THR A 3 -3.64 0.21 -19.28
N LYS A 4 -3.94 -0.73 -18.37
CA LYS A 4 -3.76 -0.51 -16.92
C LYS A 4 -2.28 -0.32 -16.58
N PRO A 5 -1.95 0.57 -15.63
CA PRO A 5 -0.57 0.77 -15.17
C PRO A 5 -0.01 -0.52 -14.59
N LEU A 6 1.28 -0.76 -14.81
CA LEU A 6 2.06 -1.76 -14.13
C LEU A 6 2.36 -1.30 -12.69
N LEU A 7 2.08 -2.15 -11.71
CA LEU A 7 2.27 -1.85 -10.30
C LEU A 7 3.51 -2.59 -9.76
N ALA A 8 4.32 -1.93 -8.94
CA ALA A 8 5.34 -2.60 -8.13
C ALA A 8 5.02 -2.46 -6.64
N ILE A 9 5.11 -3.54 -5.88
CA ILE A 9 4.91 -3.55 -4.43
C ILE A 9 6.25 -3.83 -3.75
N LEU A 10 6.91 -2.77 -3.26
CA LEU A 10 8.20 -2.85 -2.59
C LEU A 10 8.02 -3.34 -1.16
N GLY A 11 8.78 -4.38 -0.80
CA GLY A 11 8.50 -5.14 0.41
C GLY A 11 7.18 -5.91 0.33
N GLY A 12 6.76 -6.29 -0.87
CA GLY A 12 5.48 -6.93 -1.15
C GLY A 12 5.32 -8.36 -0.60
N THR A 13 6.36 -8.90 0.04
CA THR A 13 6.36 -10.26 0.62
C THR A 13 5.65 -10.37 1.98
N GLY A 14 5.16 -9.25 2.53
CA GLY A 14 4.37 -9.22 3.76
C GLY A 14 2.86 -9.35 3.51
N ASP A 15 2.08 -9.52 4.58
CA ASP A 15 0.65 -9.82 4.49
C ASP A 15 -0.14 -8.78 3.69
N LEU A 16 0.13 -7.50 3.92
CA LEU A 16 -0.56 -6.40 3.24
C LEU A 16 -0.20 -6.35 1.75
N GLY A 17 1.10 -6.46 1.43
CA GLY A 17 1.58 -6.45 0.05
C GLY A 17 1.00 -7.60 -0.78
N SER A 18 1.03 -8.82 -0.23
CA SER A 18 0.43 -10.00 -0.83
C SER A 18 -1.10 -9.86 -1.02
N GLY A 19 -1.80 -9.30 -0.03
CA GLY A 19 -3.24 -9.05 -0.13
C GLY A 19 -3.59 -8.04 -1.23
N LEU A 20 -2.84 -6.94 -1.34
CA LEU A 20 -3.00 -5.94 -2.39
C LEU A 20 -2.72 -6.54 -3.78
N ALA A 21 -1.65 -7.35 -3.89
CA ALA A 21 -1.31 -8.04 -5.14
C ALA A 21 -2.47 -8.92 -5.64
N LEU A 22 -3.03 -9.77 -4.77
CA LEU A 22 -4.17 -10.64 -5.13
C LEU A 22 -5.36 -9.82 -5.65
N ARG A 23 -5.68 -8.71 -4.98
CA ARG A 23 -6.80 -7.85 -5.37
C ARG A 23 -6.56 -7.17 -6.72
N TRP A 24 -5.39 -6.57 -6.91
CA TRP A 24 -5.08 -5.87 -8.15
C TRP A 24 -4.95 -6.82 -9.35
N ILE A 25 -4.39 -8.01 -9.17
CA ILE A 25 -4.31 -9.03 -10.22
C ILE A 25 -5.72 -9.55 -10.57
N THR A 26 -6.57 -9.79 -9.58
CA THR A 26 -7.99 -10.15 -9.82
C THR A 26 -8.71 -9.05 -10.60
N ALA A 27 -8.38 -7.79 -10.34
CA ALA A 27 -8.87 -6.66 -11.10
C ALA A 27 -8.18 -6.50 -12.47
N GLY A 28 -7.23 -7.34 -12.87
CA GLY A 28 -6.56 -7.33 -14.18
C GLY A 28 -5.36 -6.37 -14.29
N TYR A 29 -4.77 -5.95 -13.16
CA TYR A 29 -3.50 -5.22 -13.17
C TYR A 29 -2.32 -6.17 -13.22
N ARG A 30 -1.26 -5.75 -13.92
CA ARG A 30 0.05 -6.41 -13.81
C ARG A 30 0.73 -5.94 -12.53
N VAL A 31 1.30 -6.87 -11.77
CA VAL A 31 1.92 -6.61 -10.47
C VAL A 31 3.30 -7.26 -10.38
N ILE A 32 4.27 -6.50 -9.89
CA ILE A 32 5.61 -6.96 -9.54
C ILE A 32 5.73 -6.99 -8.01
N ILE A 33 6.05 -8.15 -7.44
CA ILE A 33 6.46 -8.27 -6.03
C ILE A 33 7.93 -7.90 -5.92
N GLY A 34 8.21 -6.79 -5.23
CA GLY A 34 9.56 -6.34 -4.91
C GLY A 34 10.03 -6.84 -3.54
N SER A 35 11.26 -7.30 -3.47
CA SER A 35 11.93 -7.66 -2.21
C SER A 35 13.40 -7.26 -2.23
N ARG A 36 13.99 -7.01 -1.06
CA ARG A 36 15.45 -6.89 -0.91
C ARG A 36 16.15 -8.24 -1.14
N GLU A 37 15.45 -9.32 -0.84
CA GLU A 37 15.89 -10.69 -1.07
C GLU A 37 15.05 -11.27 -2.20
N HIS A 38 15.59 -11.30 -3.42
CA HIS A 38 14.86 -11.73 -4.63
C HIS A 38 14.20 -13.10 -4.44
N GLN A 39 14.91 -14.06 -3.84
CA GLN A 39 14.40 -15.40 -3.55
C GLN A 39 13.10 -15.38 -2.73
N LYS A 40 12.95 -14.42 -1.80
CA LYS A 40 11.74 -14.27 -1.00
C LYS A 40 10.57 -13.78 -1.85
N ALA A 41 10.82 -12.88 -2.81
CA ALA A 41 9.80 -12.46 -3.77
C ALA A 41 9.36 -13.64 -4.66
N THR A 42 10.30 -14.45 -5.15
CA THR A 42 9.99 -15.65 -5.94
C THR A 42 9.13 -16.64 -5.15
N THR A 43 9.44 -16.89 -3.88
CA THR A 43 8.62 -17.76 -3.01
C THR A 43 7.22 -17.19 -2.84
N THR A 44 7.09 -15.90 -2.50
CA THR A 44 5.77 -15.25 -2.38
C THR A 44 4.99 -15.31 -3.69
N CYS A 45 5.61 -15.05 -4.84
CA CYS A 45 4.94 -15.18 -6.14
C CYS A 45 4.41 -16.59 -6.38
N SER A 46 5.18 -17.62 -6.02
CA SER A 46 4.74 -19.02 -6.16
C SER A 46 3.51 -19.33 -5.29
N GLU A 47 3.47 -18.81 -4.06
CA GLU A 47 2.31 -18.92 -3.16
C GLU A 47 1.09 -18.19 -3.73
N LEU A 48 1.27 -16.96 -4.23
CA LEU A 48 0.18 -16.17 -4.81
C LEU A 48 -0.34 -16.78 -6.11
N CYS A 49 0.52 -17.32 -6.97
CA CYS A 49 0.11 -18.04 -8.17
C CYS A 49 -0.82 -19.22 -7.85
N SER A 50 -0.56 -19.95 -6.76
CA SER A 50 -1.42 -21.05 -6.31
C SER A 50 -2.81 -20.53 -5.90
N ILE A 51 -2.86 -19.44 -5.14
CA ILE A 51 -4.11 -18.81 -4.70
C ILE A 51 -4.89 -18.23 -5.91
N LEU A 52 -4.20 -17.64 -6.88
CA LEU A 52 -4.82 -17.08 -8.09
C LEU A 52 -5.41 -18.18 -8.98
N ALA A 53 -4.70 -19.31 -9.12
CA ALA A 53 -5.20 -20.47 -9.86
C ALA A 53 -6.45 -21.07 -9.21
N GLU A 54 -6.51 -21.17 -7.87
CA GLU A 54 -7.71 -21.58 -7.13
C GLU A 54 -8.92 -20.65 -7.36
N ARG A 55 -8.66 -19.39 -7.72
CA ARG A 55 -9.68 -18.36 -8.00
C ARG A 55 -9.99 -18.18 -9.49
N ASP A 56 -9.42 -19.00 -10.35
CA ASP A 56 -9.53 -18.87 -11.82
C ASP A 56 -9.08 -17.48 -12.33
N VAL A 57 -8.02 -16.94 -11.73
CA VAL A 57 -7.41 -15.66 -12.10
C VAL A 57 -6.09 -15.89 -12.81
N ASP A 58 -5.87 -15.14 -13.90
CA ASP A 58 -4.65 -15.21 -14.70
C ASP A 58 -3.40 -14.77 -13.90
N ALA A 59 -2.60 -15.76 -13.49
CA ALA A 59 -1.35 -15.55 -12.78
C ALA A 59 -0.23 -14.99 -13.67
N SER A 60 -0.38 -14.93 -14.99
CA SER A 60 0.63 -14.33 -15.89
C SER A 60 0.80 -12.82 -15.68
N LEU A 61 -0.14 -12.20 -14.97
CA LEU A 61 -0.09 -10.81 -14.54
C LEU A 61 0.84 -10.58 -13.34
N LEU A 62 1.35 -11.65 -12.70
CA LEU A 62 2.24 -11.59 -11.55
C LEU A 62 3.69 -11.89 -11.95
N SER A 63 4.62 -11.12 -11.39
CA SER A 63 6.06 -11.38 -11.50
C SER A 63 6.79 -10.92 -10.23
N ASP A 64 8.03 -11.33 -10.05
CA ASP A 64 8.93 -10.89 -8.97
C ASP A 64 10.20 -10.22 -9.50
N MET A 65 10.72 -9.28 -8.70
CA MET A 65 12.01 -8.61 -8.92
C MET A 65 12.62 -8.18 -7.59
N ASP A 66 13.89 -7.74 -7.59
CA ASP A 66 14.39 -6.94 -6.49
C ASP A 66 13.69 -5.57 -6.43
N ASN A 67 13.75 -4.89 -5.28
CA ASN A 67 13.04 -3.61 -5.10
C ASN A 67 13.41 -2.54 -6.14
N ALA A 68 14.69 -2.40 -6.47
CA ALA A 68 15.15 -1.36 -7.39
C ALA A 68 14.70 -1.65 -8.82
N SER A 69 14.84 -2.88 -9.28
CA SER A 69 14.34 -3.32 -10.60
C SER A 69 12.81 -3.20 -10.69
N ALA A 70 12.08 -3.59 -9.64
CA ALA A 70 10.62 -3.45 -9.59
C ALA A 70 10.20 -1.97 -9.68
N ALA A 71 10.84 -1.10 -8.90
CA ALA A 71 10.57 0.33 -8.91
C ALA A 71 10.90 0.95 -10.28
N ALA A 72 11.95 0.51 -10.96
CA ALA A 72 12.31 0.99 -12.30
C ALA A 72 11.25 0.60 -13.35
N ALA A 73 10.77 -0.64 -13.32
CA ALA A 73 9.86 -1.17 -14.32
C ALA A 73 8.41 -0.65 -14.22
N ALA A 74 7.92 -0.36 -13.02
CA ALA A 74 6.50 -0.04 -12.80
C ALA A 74 6.12 1.41 -13.13
N ASP A 75 4.83 1.63 -13.43
CA ASP A 75 4.24 2.96 -13.62
C ASP A 75 3.87 3.61 -12.28
N ILE A 76 3.37 2.79 -11.34
CA ILE A 76 3.00 3.18 -9.97
C ILE A 76 3.70 2.24 -8.99
N VAL A 77 4.30 2.79 -7.95
CA VAL A 77 5.04 2.04 -6.95
C VAL A 77 4.32 2.13 -5.61
N VAL A 78 4.27 1.02 -4.86
CA VAL A 78 3.62 0.89 -3.57
C VAL A 78 4.66 0.46 -2.54
N LEU A 79 4.77 1.19 -1.44
CA LEU A 79 5.70 0.89 -0.36
C LEU A 79 4.98 0.20 0.80
N THR A 80 5.29 -1.07 1.04
CA THR A 80 4.66 -1.90 2.09
C THR A 80 5.68 -2.45 3.09
N VAL A 81 6.62 -1.61 3.52
CA VAL A 81 7.66 -1.97 4.50
C VAL A 81 7.31 -1.48 5.91
N PRO A 82 7.87 -2.07 6.97
CA PRO A 82 7.80 -1.47 8.31
C PRO A 82 8.38 -0.05 8.31
N PHE A 83 7.85 0.84 9.16
CA PHE A 83 8.31 2.23 9.24
C PHE A 83 9.82 2.36 9.49
N SER A 84 10.40 1.47 10.31
CA SER A 84 11.85 1.40 10.55
C SER A 84 12.71 1.13 9.30
N HIS A 85 12.10 0.65 8.21
CA HIS A 85 12.76 0.37 6.94
C HIS A 85 12.31 1.29 5.81
N GLN A 86 11.39 2.23 6.07
CA GLN A 86 10.86 3.15 5.07
C GLN A 86 12.00 3.96 4.43
N GLN A 87 12.76 4.70 5.25
CA GLN A 87 13.81 5.60 4.75
C GLN A 87 14.93 4.85 4.02
N SER A 88 15.36 3.70 4.52
CA SER A 88 16.40 2.89 3.84
C SER A 88 15.91 2.36 2.49
N THR A 89 14.65 1.93 2.39
CA THR A 89 14.06 1.45 1.13
C THR A 89 13.89 2.61 0.15
N LEU A 90 13.41 3.77 0.61
CA LEU A 90 13.30 4.97 -0.23
C LEU A 90 14.66 5.44 -0.75
N ALA A 91 15.72 5.37 0.06
CA ALA A 91 17.07 5.71 -0.37
C ALA A 91 17.58 4.79 -1.47
N GLU A 92 17.27 3.49 -1.41
CA GLU A 92 17.63 2.49 -2.40
C GLU A 92 16.97 2.75 -3.77
N VAL A 93 15.70 3.19 -3.79
CA VAL A 93 14.91 3.31 -5.02
C VAL A 93 14.64 4.76 -5.48
N LYS A 94 15.26 5.75 -4.83
CA LYS A 94 14.93 7.17 -5.02
C LYS A 94 14.99 7.61 -6.48
N GLU A 95 16.01 7.18 -7.22
CA GLU A 95 16.21 7.56 -8.61
C GLU A 95 15.13 6.96 -9.52
N GLN A 96 14.75 5.72 -9.27
CA GLN A 96 13.74 4.97 -10.02
C GLN A 96 12.32 5.51 -9.79
N LEU A 97 12.08 6.20 -8.67
CA LEU A 97 10.79 6.80 -8.32
C LEU A 97 10.54 8.15 -9.00
N ALA A 98 11.56 8.80 -9.56
CA ALA A 98 11.41 10.13 -10.16
C ALA A 98 10.33 10.14 -11.26
N GLY A 99 9.40 11.09 -11.17
CA GLY A 99 8.23 11.25 -12.06
C GLY A 99 7.04 10.34 -11.74
N LYS A 100 7.20 9.37 -10.83
CA LYS A 100 6.18 8.35 -10.55
C LYS A 100 5.25 8.74 -9.40
N ILE A 101 4.17 7.98 -9.27
CA ILE A 101 3.34 7.97 -8.07
C ILE A 101 3.91 6.91 -7.13
N LEU A 102 4.17 7.33 -5.89
CA LEU A 102 4.50 6.42 -4.79
C LEU A 102 3.31 6.36 -3.83
N ILE A 103 2.69 5.19 -3.69
CA ILE A 103 1.69 4.93 -2.64
C ILE A 103 2.44 4.49 -1.38
N ASP A 104 2.37 5.32 -0.35
CA ASP A 104 2.97 5.03 0.95
C ASP A 104 1.91 4.48 1.92
N VAL A 105 2.06 3.21 2.27
CA VAL A 105 1.16 2.49 3.18
C VAL A 105 1.74 2.41 4.60
N THR A 106 2.89 3.03 4.84
CA THR A 106 3.59 2.89 6.11
C THR A 106 2.84 3.59 7.24
N VAL A 107 2.89 2.95 8.41
CA VAL A 107 2.36 3.47 9.67
C VAL A 107 3.49 3.47 10.68
N PRO A 108 3.74 4.58 11.42
CA PRO A 108 4.81 4.71 12.40
C PRO A 108 4.53 3.93 13.71
N LEU A 109 4.27 2.63 13.59
CA LEU A 109 4.07 1.72 14.71
C LEU A 109 5.40 1.46 15.43
N MET A 110 5.38 1.55 16.77
CA MET A 110 6.55 1.36 17.62
C MET A 110 6.32 0.21 18.60
N PRO A 111 6.72 -1.02 18.25
CA PRO A 111 6.66 -2.16 19.17
C PRO A 111 7.44 -1.89 20.47
N PRO A 112 6.95 -2.36 21.64
CA PRO A 112 5.71 -3.14 21.84
C PRO A 112 4.42 -2.29 21.89
N LYS A 113 4.50 -0.95 21.85
CA LYS A 113 3.38 0.00 22.06
C LYS A 113 2.60 0.33 20.79
N VAL A 114 2.26 -0.67 19.98
CA VAL A 114 1.57 -0.46 18.69
C VAL A 114 0.13 0.08 18.78
N GLY A 115 -0.50 -0.02 19.96
CA GLY A 115 -1.83 0.54 20.23
C GLY A 115 -1.83 2.02 20.64
N THR A 116 -0.66 2.66 20.72
CA THR A 116 -0.52 4.08 21.05
C THR A 116 -0.05 4.83 19.81
N VAL A 117 -0.77 5.88 19.45
CA VAL A 117 -0.41 6.76 18.33
C VAL A 117 0.97 7.36 18.58
N GLN A 118 1.84 7.26 17.59
CA GLN A 118 3.12 7.96 17.53
C GLN A 118 3.25 8.55 16.14
N LEU A 119 3.76 9.77 16.05
CA LEU A 119 3.95 10.46 14.76
C LEU A 119 5.42 10.87 14.64
N PRO A 120 6.02 10.79 13.45
CA PRO A 120 7.36 11.30 13.23
C PRO A 120 7.39 12.83 13.34
N SER A 121 8.58 13.40 13.47
CA SER A 121 8.78 14.86 13.56
C SER A 121 8.24 15.62 12.35
N ALA A 122 8.24 14.98 11.17
CA ALA A 122 7.64 15.51 9.95
C ALA A 122 6.10 15.52 9.95
N GLY A 123 5.46 15.01 11.01
CA GLY A 123 4.00 14.93 11.18
C GLY A 123 3.40 13.58 10.78
N SER A 124 3.90 12.94 9.73
CA SER A 124 3.46 11.59 9.30
C SER A 124 4.55 10.86 8.52
N ALA A 125 4.41 9.55 8.35
CA ALA A 125 5.33 8.73 7.56
C ALA A 125 5.28 9.14 6.08
N ALA A 126 4.09 9.43 5.53
CA ALA A 126 3.96 9.94 4.17
C ALA A 126 4.62 11.33 3.98
N GLN A 127 4.53 12.23 4.97
CA GLN A 127 5.28 13.49 4.95
C GLN A 127 6.79 13.27 5.01
N THR A 128 7.24 12.28 5.78
CA THR A 128 8.66 11.90 5.85
C THR A 128 9.15 11.44 4.48
N ALA A 129 8.38 10.59 3.79
CA ALA A 129 8.67 10.15 2.43
C ALA A 129 8.67 11.32 1.42
N GLN A 130 7.65 12.17 1.41
CA GLN A 130 7.56 13.31 0.49
C GLN A 130 8.74 14.29 0.69
N ASN A 131 9.09 14.61 1.93
CA ASN A 131 10.22 15.48 2.23
C ASN A 131 11.56 14.88 1.78
N PHE A 132 11.73 13.57 1.90
CA PHE A 132 12.95 12.87 1.49
C PHE A 132 13.11 12.77 -0.04
N LEU A 133 12.01 12.53 -0.76
CA LEU A 133 11.99 12.36 -2.21
C LEU A 133 11.93 13.70 -2.96
N GLY A 134 11.47 14.77 -2.31
CA GLY A 134 11.24 16.08 -2.91
C GLY A 134 10.11 16.07 -3.94
N ASP A 135 9.99 17.14 -4.71
CA ASP A 135 8.86 17.34 -5.63
C ASP A 135 8.92 16.46 -6.89
N SER A 136 10.02 15.71 -7.07
CA SER A 136 10.18 14.79 -8.20
C SER A 136 9.28 13.56 -8.11
N VAL A 137 8.75 13.24 -6.93
CA VAL A 137 7.89 12.07 -6.71
C VAL A 137 6.56 12.53 -6.12
N ARG A 138 5.46 12.00 -6.66
CA ARG A 138 4.10 12.29 -6.17
C ARG A 138 3.73 11.26 -5.11
N VAL A 139 3.97 11.58 -3.83
CA VAL A 139 3.65 10.67 -2.72
C VAL A 139 2.17 10.77 -2.38
N VAL A 140 1.52 9.61 -2.27
CA VAL A 140 0.13 9.46 -1.87
C VAL A 140 0.04 8.47 -0.72
N SER A 141 -0.52 8.90 0.40
CA SER A 141 -0.81 8.07 1.56
C SER A 141 -2.14 7.34 1.37
N ALA A 142 -2.16 6.01 1.46
CA ALA A 142 -3.39 5.20 1.40
C ALA A 142 -3.18 3.79 2.02
N PHE A 143 -4.29 3.08 2.28
CA PHE A 143 -4.35 1.68 2.75
C PHE A 143 -3.91 1.39 4.21
N GLN A 144 -3.71 2.39 5.06
CA GLN A 144 -3.28 2.19 6.45
C GLN A 144 -4.34 1.52 7.34
N ASN A 145 -5.61 1.62 6.95
CA ASN A 145 -6.77 1.16 7.72
C ASN A 145 -7.48 -0.05 7.10
N VAL A 146 -6.82 -0.76 6.18
CA VAL A 146 -7.34 -2.00 5.58
C VAL A 146 -6.60 -3.20 6.16
N ALA A 147 -7.35 -4.17 6.70
CA ALA A 147 -6.77 -5.39 7.21
C ALA A 147 -6.28 -6.29 6.07
N ALA A 148 -5.04 -6.78 6.17
CA ALA A 148 -4.47 -7.69 5.19
C ALA A 148 -5.30 -8.97 5.00
N ASP A 149 -5.90 -9.48 6.08
CA ASP A 149 -6.75 -10.69 6.03
C ASP A 149 -8.00 -10.47 5.18
N HIS A 150 -8.62 -9.29 5.25
CA HIS A 150 -9.74 -8.93 4.38
C HIS A 150 -9.33 -8.90 2.91
N LEU A 151 -8.17 -8.31 2.60
CA LEU A 151 -7.62 -8.30 1.24
C LEU A 151 -7.38 -9.72 0.71
N LYS A 152 -6.81 -10.60 1.55
CA LYS A 152 -6.54 -11.99 1.18
C LYS A 152 -7.80 -12.85 1.07
N SER A 153 -8.88 -12.55 1.80
CA SER A 153 -10.06 -13.42 1.87
C SER A 153 -10.80 -13.63 0.54
N GLY A 154 -10.70 -12.67 -0.40
CA GLY A 154 -11.52 -12.65 -1.62
C GLY A 154 -12.96 -12.16 -1.42
N ASN A 155 -13.41 -11.96 -0.18
CA ASN A 155 -14.75 -11.45 0.15
C ASN A 155 -14.85 -9.93 -0.04
N ASP A 156 -16.05 -9.38 0.08
CA ASP A 156 -16.26 -7.93 0.10
C ASP A 156 -15.55 -7.27 1.29
N ILE A 157 -15.03 -6.06 1.07
CA ILE A 157 -14.32 -5.28 2.09
C ILE A 157 -15.17 -4.06 2.46
N ASP A 158 -15.87 -4.14 3.60
CA ASP A 158 -16.60 -2.99 4.17
C ASP A 158 -15.66 -2.08 4.97
N CYS A 159 -14.80 -1.36 4.25
CA CYS A 159 -13.89 -0.38 4.83
C CYS A 159 -13.63 0.72 3.79
N ASP A 160 -13.66 1.97 4.20
CA ASP A 160 -13.30 3.12 3.37
C ASP A 160 -11.83 3.49 3.56
N VAL A 161 -11.13 3.83 2.48
CA VAL A 161 -9.72 4.25 2.53
C VAL A 161 -9.61 5.76 2.38
N LEU A 162 -8.89 6.39 3.32
CA LEU A 162 -8.52 7.80 3.23
C LEU A 162 -7.26 7.95 2.36
N ILE A 163 -7.31 8.90 1.43
CA ILE A 163 -6.26 9.12 0.44
C ILE A 163 -5.74 10.55 0.55
N CYS A 164 -4.50 10.72 1.02
CA CYS A 164 -3.88 12.03 1.24
C CYS A 164 -2.67 12.23 0.33
N GLY A 165 -2.50 13.42 -0.23
CA GLY A 165 -1.41 13.71 -1.17
C GLY A 165 -1.51 15.11 -1.74
N ASN A 166 -0.39 15.69 -2.16
CA ASN A 166 -0.34 17.07 -2.64
C ASN A 166 -0.85 17.24 -4.07
N ASP A 167 -0.74 16.19 -4.89
CA ASP A 167 -1.18 16.16 -6.27
C ASP A 167 -2.61 15.57 -6.37
N PRO A 168 -3.62 16.34 -6.82
CA PRO A 168 -4.98 15.85 -7.00
C PRO A 168 -5.14 14.73 -8.05
N GLU A 169 -4.35 14.75 -9.12
CA GLU A 169 -4.40 13.73 -10.17
C GLU A 169 -3.80 12.41 -9.67
N ALA A 170 -2.70 12.48 -8.91
CA ALA A 170 -2.12 11.31 -8.26
C ALA A 170 -3.11 10.68 -7.27
N ARG A 171 -3.80 11.49 -6.46
CA ARG A 171 -4.86 10.99 -5.57
C ARG A 171 -6.00 10.33 -6.35
N ALA A 172 -6.43 10.93 -7.47
CA ALA A 172 -7.48 10.35 -8.31
C ALA A 172 -7.06 9.01 -8.94
N ALA A 173 -5.80 8.86 -9.34
CA ALA A 173 -5.26 7.57 -9.79
C ALA A 173 -5.28 6.52 -8.66
N VAL A 174 -4.93 6.92 -7.44
CA VAL A 174 -4.96 6.02 -6.27
C VAL A 174 -6.38 5.64 -5.86
N VAL A 175 -7.38 6.54 -6.02
CA VAL A 175 -8.80 6.18 -5.84
C VAL A 175 -9.18 4.99 -6.71
N LYS A 176 -8.79 4.99 -8.00
CA LYS A 176 -9.06 3.87 -8.92
C LYS A 176 -8.42 2.56 -8.46
N LEU A 177 -7.24 2.62 -7.83
CA LEU A 177 -6.56 1.45 -7.29
C LEU A 177 -7.22 0.94 -6.00
N VAL A 178 -7.73 1.83 -5.15
CA VAL A 178 -8.55 1.47 -3.99
C VAL A 178 -9.85 0.79 -4.46
N GLU A 179 -10.55 1.37 -5.42
CA GLU A 179 -11.77 0.79 -6.00
C GLU A 179 -11.51 -0.58 -6.64
N ALA A 180 -10.37 -0.74 -7.32
CA ALA A 180 -9.94 -2.03 -7.85
C ALA A 180 -9.68 -3.09 -6.77
N CYS A 181 -9.44 -2.70 -5.51
CA CYS A 181 -9.39 -3.62 -4.38
C CYS A 181 -10.77 -4.03 -3.83
N GLY A 182 -11.87 -3.47 -4.36
CA GLY A 182 -13.21 -3.72 -3.86
C GLY A 182 -13.57 -2.90 -2.61
N THR A 183 -12.95 -1.73 -2.44
CA THR A 183 -13.19 -0.78 -1.34
C THR A 183 -13.46 0.62 -1.90
N ARG A 184 -13.93 1.57 -1.07
CA ARG A 184 -14.20 2.95 -1.48
C ARG A 184 -13.05 3.87 -1.07
N GLY A 185 -12.56 4.67 -2.01
CA GLY A 185 -11.48 5.63 -1.77
C GLY A 185 -12.00 7.06 -1.64
N PHE A 186 -11.55 7.78 -0.60
CA PHE A 186 -11.93 9.16 -0.37
C PHE A 186 -10.69 10.05 -0.33
N GLN A 187 -10.66 11.06 -1.19
CA GLN A 187 -9.59 12.06 -1.18
C GLN A 187 -9.71 12.92 0.08
N ALA A 188 -8.81 12.69 1.04
CA ALA A 188 -8.82 13.25 2.38
C ALA A 188 -7.90 14.48 2.52
N GLY A 189 -7.55 15.14 1.41
CA GLY A 189 -6.79 16.39 1.43
C GLY A 189 -5.28 16.24 1.18
N PRO A 190 -4.49 17.25 1.57
CA PRO A 190 -3.05 17.29 1.30
C PRO A 190 -2.28 16.28 2.16
N ILE A 191 -0.99 16.07 1.88
CA ILE A 191 -0.18 15.02 2.52
C ILE A 191 -0.15 15.14 4.06
N GLN A 192 -0.31 16.34 4.62
CA GLN A 192 -0.36 16.60 6.07
C GLN A 192 -1.48 15.81 6.76
N ASN A 193 -2.62 15.63 6.08
CA ASN A 193 -3.77 14.92 6.61
C ASN A 193 -3.53 13.40 6.76
N ALA A 194 -2.46 12.86 6.16
CA ALA A 194 -2.05 11.47 6.33
C ALA A 194 -1.84 11.09 7.81
N ALA A 195 -1.44 12.05 8.65
CA ALA A 195 -1.29 11.85 10.09
C ALA A 195 -2.55 11.23 10.74
N ALA A 196 -3.75 11.62 10.28
CA ALA A 196 -5.00 11.08 10.80
C ALA A 196 -5.21 9.60 10.40
N ALA A 197 -4.99 9.27 9.13
CA ALA A 197 -5.15 7.91 8.61
C ALA A 197 -4.11 6.94 9.20
N GLU A 198 -2.86 7.40 9.33
CA GLU A 198 -1.78 6.63 9.96
C GLU A 198 -2.04 6.42 11.47
N ALA A 199 -2.47 7.45 12.20
CA ALA A 199 -2.80 7.34 13.63
C ALA A 199 -3.96 6.39 13.89
N LEU A 200 -4.95 6.36 12.98
CA LEU A 200 -6.12 5.49 13.10
C LEU A 200 -5.72 4.01 13.21
N THR A 201 -4.64 3.56 12.59
CA THR A 201 -4.17 2.17 12.69
C THR A 201 -3.92 1.75 14.15
N SER A 202 -3.27 2.59 14.97
CA SER A 202 -3.07 2.29 16.40
C SER A 202 -4.39 2.22 17.18
N VAL A 203 -5.36 3.07 16.82
CA VAL A 203 -6.71 3.05 17.39
C VAL A 203 -7.43 1.75 17.03
N LEU A 204 -7.43 1.37 15.75
CA LEU A 204 -8.03 0.13 15.25
C LEU A 204 -7.37 -1.10 15.86
N ILE A 205 -6.04 -1.12 16.06
CA ILE A 205 -5.36 -2.21 16.77
C ILE A 205 -5.91 -2.37 18.19
N THR A 206 -6.16 -1.27 18.90
CA THR A 206 -6.72 -1.30 20.26
C THR A 206 -8.16 -1.84 20.25
N ILE A 207 -9.00 -1.38 19.31
CA ILE A 207 -10.38 -1.86 19.12
C ILE A 207 -10.39 -3.35 18.76
N ASN A 208 -9.54 -3.77 17.82
CA ASN A 208 -9.42 -5.16 17.37
C ASN A 208 -9.09 -6.11 18.54
N ARG A 209 -8.21 -5.69 19.45
CA ARG A 209 -7.88 -6.49 20.66
C ARG A 209 -9.07 -6.63 21.60
N GLN A 210 -9.84 -5.55 21.78
CA GLN A 210 -11.01 -5.54 22.66
C GLN A 210 -12.14 -6.42 22.11
N PHE A 211 -12.43 -6.31 20.81
CA PHE A 211 -13.57 -6.96 20.18
C PHE A 211 -13.22 -8.25 19.42
N LYS A 212 -11.94 -8.63 19.37
CA LYS A 212 -11.42 -9.82 18.66
C LYS A 212 -11.86 -9.85 17.19
N CYS A 213 -11.69 -8.73 16.49
CA CYS A 213 -12.15 -8.54 15.11
C CYS A 213 -11.09 -7.82 14.25
N HIS A 214 -11.42 -7.65 12.97
CA HIS A 214 -10.68 -6.79 12.04
C HIS A 214 -11.55 -5.60 11.67
N SER A 215 -11.48 -4.56 12.50
CA SER A 215 -12.23 -3.32 12.31
C SER A 215 -11.67 -2.46 11.17
N GLY A 216 -12.55 -1.65 10.60
CA GLY A 216 -12.28 -0.62 9.62
C GLY A 216 -13.10 0.63 9.93
N ILE A 217 -13.18 1.55 8.97
CA ILE A 217 -14.00 2.76 9.09
C ILE A 217 -14.95 2.88 7.89
N ARG A 218 -16.05 3.60 8.11
CA ARG A 218 -16.98 3.99 7.05
C ARG A 218 -17.35 5.46 7.20
N LEU A 219 -17.20 6.24 6.13
CA LEU A 219 -17.71 7.58 6.00
C LEU A 219 -19.19 7.52 5.65
N THR A 220 -19.98 8.35 6.32
CA THR A 220 -21.44 8.43 6.18
C THR A 220 -21.83 9.81 5.65
N GLY A 221 -22.96 9.90 4.93
CA GLY A 221 -23.42 11.15 4.32
C GLY A 221 -22.65 11.56 3.06
N VAL A 222 -21.95 10.61 2.45
CA VAL A 222 -21.15 10.76 1.21
C VAL A 222 -21.47 9.67 0.21
#